data_AF-A0A428UUV9-F1
#
_entry.id   AF-A0A428UUV9-F1
#
_cell.length_a   1.000
_cell.length_b   1.000
_cell.length_c   1.000
_cell.angle_alpha   90.00
_cell.angle_beta   90.00
_cell.angle_gamma   90.00
#
_symmetry.space_group_name_H-M   'P 1'
#
loop_
_entity.id
_entity.type
_entity.pdbx_description
1 polymer ?
#
loop_
_entity_poly.entity_id
_entity_poly.type
_entity_poly.pdbx_seq_one_letter_code
_entity_poly.pdbx_strand_id
1 'polypeptide(L)'
;MIASKMTRLKKVEWCLCDGEKINNELRIRQRTDRTFQPQSIMPPDATSDILSRELHYFSQRDNLKEFSLDASVDSSILWPESQDPGSESSTWPNLLWFHIELNGVLPSGEWIQMPDPEAEEEEFNGNWDWDDDPHSEIPGDEYEKWADCVHNPIHFERFALATARAASRMPKIRGLYVTYHDMAEMGIGFVTSFLEESCCLEFTRQPPREPSEEVLDAWRKAVDFHGMEWNVHIACWGDAYYFYDL
;
A
#
# COMPACT_ATOMS: atom_id res chain seq x y z
N MET A 1 -23.81 -10.26 0.73
CA MET A 1 -23.34 -8.85 0.69
C MET A 1 -24.33 -7.90 1.34
N ILE A 2 -24.07 -7.47 2.58
CA ILE A 2 -24.88 -6.47 3.31
C ILE A 2 -24.91 -5.11 2.57
N ALA A 3 -23.79 -4.72 1.97
CA ALA A 3 -23.64 -3.40 1.34
C ALA A 3 -24.38 -3.25 -0.01
N SER A 4 -24.73 -4.34 -0.69
CA SER A 4 -25.56 -4.31 -1.92
C SER A 4 -26.96 -3.72 -1.68
N LYS A 5 -27.46 -3.79 -0.44
CA LYS A 5 -28.76 -3.21 -0.04
C LYS A 5 -28.66 -1.75 0.40
N MET A 6 -27.45 -1.20 0.52
CA MET A 6 -27.20 0.17 0.95
C MET A 6 -27.06 1.07 -0.29
N THR A 7 -28.18 1.39 -0.94
CA THR A 7 -28.20 2.17 -2.19
C THR A 7 -27.80 3.63 -2.01
N ARG A 8 -27.86 4.15 -0.78
CA ARG A 8 -27.47 5.53 -0.42
C ARG A 8 -26.07 5.64 0.18
N LEU A 9 -25.29 4.56 0.17
CA LEU A 9 -23.94 4.52 0.72
C LEU A 9 -23.03 5.46 -0.08
N LYS A 10 -22.33 6.36 0.63
CA LYS A 10 -21.42 7.36 0.03
C LYS A 10 -19.98 7.23 0.51
N LYS A 11 -19.79 6.77 1.74
CA LYS A 11 -18.49 6.58 2.37
C LYS A 11 -18.43 5.18 2.97
N VAL A 12 -17.29 4.52 2.81
CA VAL A 12 -16.94 3.28 3.49
C VAL A 12 -15.52 3.41 4.01
N GLU A 13 -15.35 2.93 5.23
CA GLU A 13 -14.07 2.80 5.90
C GLU A 13 -14.09 1.42 6.56
N TRP A 14 -13.14 0.59 6.18
CA TRP A 14 -13.00 -0.77 6.68
C TRP A 14 -11.57 -1.00 7.15
N CYS A 15 -11.45 -1.54 8.35
CA CYS A 15 -10.20 -2.07 8.87
C CYS A 15 -10.41 -3.57 9.05
N LEU A 16 -9.71 -4.36 8.23
CA LEU A 16 -9.72 -5.81 8.21
C LEU A 16 -8.36 -6.29 8.73
N CYS A 17 -8.22 -6.33 10.05
CA CYS A 17 -7.05 -6.94 10.67
C CYS A 17 -7.13 -8.45 10.54
N ASP A 18 -6.07 -9.05 9.99
CA ASP A 18 -5.81 -10.47 10.16
C ASP A 18 -5.52 -10.78 11.64
N GLY A 19 -5.53 -12.06 11.98
CA GLY A 19 -5.11 -12.50 13.30
C GLY A 19 -3.64 -12.19 13.60
N GLU A 20 -2.83 -11.86 12.58
CA GLU A 20 -1.40 -11.59 12.70
C GLU A 20 -1.16 -10.20 13.33
N LYS A 21 -1.96 -9.18 12.97
CA LYS A 21 -1.98 -7.88 13.67
C LYS A 21 -2.36 -7.98 15.15
N ILE A 22 -3.10 -9.01 15.55
CA ILE A 22 -3.55 -9.22 16.95
C ILE A 22 -2.60 -10.17 17.70
N ASN A 23 -1.91 -11.07 17.00
CA ASN A 23 -1.07 -12.11 17.59
C ASN A 23 0.38 -11.62 17.72
N ASN A 24 0.71 -11.06 18.88
CA ASN A 24 2.06 -10.60 19.19
C ASN A 24 3.14 -11.68 18.98
N GLU A 25 2.87 -12.95 19.27
CA GLU A 25 3.87 -14.02 19.04
C GLU A 25 4.13 -14.25 17.55
N LEU A 26 3.09 -14.19 16.71
CA LEU A 26 3.25 -14.22 15.26
C LEU A 26 4.00 -12.99 14.79
N ARG A 27 3.65 -11.79 15.26
CA ARG A 27 4.34 -10.55 14.91
C ARG A 27 5.83 -10.59 15.26
N ILE A 28 6.16 -11.09 16.45
CA ILE A 28 7.55 -11.29 16.89
C ILE A 28 8.25 -12.31 16.01
N ARG A 29 7.65 -13.47 15.73
CA ARG A 29 8.24 -14.48 14.82
C ARG A 29 8.45 -13.94 13.42
N GLN A 30 7.49 -13.19 12.89
CA GLN A 30 7.58 -12.55 11.59
C GLN A 30 8.73 -11.53 11.52
N ARG A 31 9.00 -10.83 12.62
CA ARG A 31 10.10 -9.86 12.71
C ARG A 31 11.48 -10.50 12.96
N THR A 32 11.51 -11.65 13.62
CA THR A 32 12.76 -12.28 14.09
C THR A 32 13.23 -13.44 13.20
N ASP A 33 12.31 -14.13 12.52
CA ASP A 33 12.62 -15.26 11.65
C ASP A 33 12.52 -14.87 10.17
N ARG A 34 13.67 -14.57 9.57
CA ARG A 34 13.82 -14.22 8.15
C ARG A 34 13.43 -15.35 7.19
N THR A 35 13.16 -16.56 7.69
CA THR A 35 12.72 -17.71 6.89
C THR A 35 11.23 -17.99 7.02
N PHE A 36 10.52 -17.26 7.89
CA PHE A 36 9.09 -17.41 8.08
C PHE A 36 8.33 -16.93 6.83
N GLN A 37 7.60 -17.87 6.21
CA GLN A 37 6.69 -17.59 5.11
C GLN A 37 5.26 -17.70 5.64
N PRO A 38 4.52 -16.57 5.71
CA PRO A 38 3.11 -16.57 6.02
C PRO A 38 2.36 -17.54 5.12
N GLN A 39 1.36 -18.22 5.67
CA GLN A 39 0.50 -19.06 4.85
C GLN A 39 -0.37 -18.19 3.96
N SER A 40 -0.46 -18.55 2.69
CA SER A 40 -1.43 -17.96 1.78
C SER A 40 -2.85 -18.09 2.35
N ILE A 41 -3.58 -16.98 2.36
CA ILE A 41 -5.02 -16.96 2.66
C ILE A 41 -5.86 -17.23 1.41
N MET A 42 -5.22 -17.32 0.25
CA MET A 42 -5.87 -17.70 -0.99
C MET A 42 -6.14 -19.22 -1.03
N PRO A 43 -7.30 -19.65 -1.55
CA PRO A 43 -7.54 -21.07 -1.83
C PRO A 43 -6.44 -21.64 -2.75
N PRO A 44 -6.01 -22.91 -2.58
CA PRO A 44 -4.91 -23.50 -3.36
C PRO A 44 -5.09 -23.44 -4.89
N ASP A 45 -6.34 -23.46 -5.36
CA ASP A 45 -6.70 -23.40 -6.78
C ASP A 45 -7.06 -21.98 -7.27
N ALA A 46 -7.00 -20.97 -6.39
CA ALA A 46 -7.34 -19.60 -6.73
C ALA A 46 -6.17 -18.93 -7.45
N THR A 47 -6.43 -18.42 -8.66
CA THR A 47 -5.46 -17.64 -9.44
C THR A 47 -5.50 -16.16 -9.12
N SER A 48 -6.43 -15.70 -8.28
CA SER A 48 -6.56 -14.31 -7.85
C SER A 48 -7.24 -14.20 -6.50
N ASP A 49 -6.90 -13.16 -5.75
CA ASP A 49 -7.53 -12.88 -4.46
C ASP A 49 -9.01 -12.48 -4.66
N ILE A 50 -9.89 -13.27 -4.05
CA ILE A 50 -11.34 -13.07 -4.12
C ILE A 50 -11.70 -11.76 -3.43
N LEU A 51 -11.09 -11.45 -2.28
CA LEU A 51 -11.43 -10.24 -1.53
C LEU A 51 -11.11 -8.98 -2.34
N SER A 52 -9.89 -8.87 -2.84
CA SER A 52 -9.44 -7.78 -3.71
C SER A 52 -10.35 -7.60 -4.92
N ARG A 53 -10.73 -8.70 -5.59
CA ARG A 53 -11.64 -8.65 -6.74
C ARG A 53 -13.04 -8.15 -6.36
N GLU A 54 -13.62 -8.64 -5.27
CA GLU A 54 -14.95 -8.19 -4.86
C GLU A 54 -14.94 -6.72 -4.39
N LEU A 55 -13.87 -6.29 -3.73
CA LEU A 55 -13.64 -4.89 -3.34
C LEU A 55 -13.40 -3.99 -4.56
N HIS A 56 -12.75 -4.50 -5.61
CA HIS A 56 -12.61 -3.81 -6.89
C HIS A 56 -13.98 -3.46 -7.48
N TYR A 57 -14.89 -4.42 -7.58
CA TYR A 57 -16.25 -4.16 -8.09
C TYR A 57 -17.06 -3.27 -7.14
N PHE A 58 -16.87 -3.44 -5.83
CA PHE A 58 -17.57 -2.66 -4.84
C PHE A 58 -17.18 -1.16 -4.89
N SER A 59 -15.91 -0.86 -5.06
CA SER A 59 -15.39 0.51 -5.08
C SER A 59 -15.89 1.32 -6.29
N GLN A 60 -16.29 0.65 -7.37
CA GLN A 60 -16.78 1.28 -8.62
C GLN A 60 -18.24 1.74 -8.59
N ARG A 61 -18.95 1.53 -7.48
CA ARG A 61 -20.38 1.88 -7.38
C ARG A 61 -20.61 3.39 -7.55
N ASP A 62 -21.61 3.75 -8.37
CA ASP A 62 -21.93 5.14 -8.70
C ASP A 62 -22.11 6.11 -7.52
N ASN A 63 -22.67 5.61 -6.41
CA ASN A 63 -22.96 6.45 -5.25
C ASN A 63 -21.78 6.59 -4.28
N LEU A 64 -20.73 5.77 -4.45
CA LEU A 64 -19.56 5.81 -3.58
C LEU A 64 -18.68 7.01 -3.92
N LYS A 65 -18.29 7.74 -2.88
CA LYS A 65 -17.48 8.95 -2.92
C LYS A 65 -16.15 8.78 -2.21
N GLU A 66 -16.15 8.01 -1.14
CA GLU A 66 -14.97 7.76 -0.31
C GLU A 66 -14.87 6.27 -0.02
N PHE A 67 -13.69 5.71 -0.28
CA PHE A 67 -13.34 4.33 0.03
C PHE A 67 -12.00 4.32 0.75
N SER A 68 -11.99 3.81 1.98
CA SER A 68 -10.78 3.55 2.75
C SER A 68 -10.79 2.11 3.23
N LEU A 69 -9.63 1.45 3.09
CA LEU A 69 -9.42 0.06 3.44
C LEU A 69 -8.05 -0.13 4.07
N ASP A 70 -8.00 -0.66 5.29
CA ASP A 70 -6.82 -1.27 5.89
C ASP A 70 -6.95 -2.79 5.80
N ALA A 71 -6.13 -3.46 4.97
CA ALA A 71 -6.22 -4.91 4.77
C ALA A 71 -5.00 -5.52 4.02
N SER A 72 -4.85 -6.85 4.14
CA SER A 72 -4.09 -7.66 3.17
C SER A 72 -4.89 -7.80 1.86
N VAL A 73 -4.48 -7.06 0.82
CA VAL A 73 -5.07 -7.11 -0.53
C VAL A 73 -3.99 -7.15 -1.61
N ASP A 74 -4.35 -7.64 -2.79
CA ASP A 74 -3.53 -7.67 -3.98
C ASP A 74 -3.84 -6.48 -4.91
N SER A 75 -2.94 -6.15 -5.82
CA SER A 75 -3.10 -5.04 -6.78
C SER A 75 -4.36 -5.15 -7.66
N SER A 76 -4.94 -6.34 -7.76
CA SER A 76 -6.22 -6.60 -8.44
C SER A 76 -7.41 -5.79 -7.87
N ILE A 77 -7.33 -5.27 -6.64
CA ILE A 77 -8.32 -4.32 -6.10
C ILE A 77 -8.39 -3.02 -6.93
N LEU A 78 -7.25 -2.59 -7.48
CA LEU A 78 -7.13 -1.41 -8.34
C LEU A 78 -7.27 -1.78 -9.80
N TRP A 79 -6.59 -2.86 -10.23
CA TRP A 79 -6.62 -3.28 -11.63
C TRP A 79 -6.47 -4.81 -11.77
N PRO A 80 -7.55 -5.56 -12.04
CA PRO A 80 -7.47 -7.00 -12.22
C PRO A 80 -6.77 -7.35 -13.55
N GLU A 81 -5.68 -8.12 -13.47
CA GLU A 81 -4.89 -8.54 -14.64
C GLU A 81 -5.68 -9.41 -15.65
N SER A 82 -6.77 -10.04 -15.21
CA SER A 82 -7.62 -10.89 -16.04
C SER A 82 -8.60 -10.13 -16.94
N GLN A 83 -8.56 -8.79 -16.98
CA GLN A 83 -9.39 -8.02 -17.91
C GLN A 83 -8.84 -8.11 -19.33
N ASP A 84 -9.61 -8.71 -20.23
CA ASP A 84 -9.41 -8.58 -21.67
C ASP A 84 -9.38 -7.09 -22.06
N PRO A 85 -8.51 -6.65 -23.00
CA PRO A 85 -8.39 -5.25 -23.43
C PRO A 85 -9.70 -4.61 -23.97
N GLY A 86 -10.76 -5.40 -24.15
CA GLY A 86 -12.09 -4.98 -24.60
C GLY A 86 -13.24 -5.24 -23.62
N SER A 87 -12.97 -5.75 -22.42
CA SER A 87 -13.97 -5.92 -21.35
C SER A 87 -14.42 -4.55 -20.81
N GLU A 88 -15.69 -4.43 -20.41
CA GLU A 88 -16.26 -3.22 -19.80
C GLU A 88 -15.27 -2.62 -18.79
N SER A 89 -14.78 -1.43 -19.15
CA SER A 89 -13.58 -0.85 -18.54
C SER A 89 -13.83 -0.55 -17.07
N SER A 90 -12.93 -0.98 -16.18
CA SER A 90 -13.00 -0.57 -14.78
C SER A 90 -13.02 0.96 -14.69
N THR A 91 -14.06 1.51 -14.09
CA THR A 91 -14.25 2.96 -13.98
C THR A 91 -14.83 3.35 -12.62
N TRP A 92 -14.34 4.48 -12.08
CA TRP A 92 -14.83 5.05 -10.83
C TRP A 92 -15.43 6.43 -11.13
N PRO A 93 -16.67 6.49 -11.64
CA PRO A 93 -17.22 7.72 -12.22
C PRO A 93 -17.43 8.84 -11.20
N ASN A 94 -17.44 8.49 -9.91
CA ASN A 94 -17.93 9.34 -8.84
C ASN A 94 -17.05 9.41 -7.60
N LEU A 95 -16.03 8.54 -7.51
CA LEU A 95 -15.15 8.46 -6.35
C LEU A 95 -14.26 9.71 -6.27
N LEU A 96 -14.13 10.24 -5.06
CA LEU A 96 -13.35 11.44 -4.73
C LEU A 96 -12.10 11.07 -3.93
N TRP A 97 -12.21 10.08 -3.04
CA TRP A 97 -11.09 9.59 -2.24
C TRP A 97 -11.04 8.07 -2.27
N PHE A 98 -9.84 7.54 -2.54
CA PHE A 98 -9.56 6.12 -2.52
C PHE A 98 -8.24 5.91 -1.76
N HIS A 99 -8.31 5.27 -0.60
CA HIS A 99 -7.13 4.93 0.18
C HIS A 99 -7.11 3.43 0.47
N ILE A 100 -5.95 2.82 0.26
CA ILE A 100 -5.64 1.46 0.69
C ILE A 100 -4.40 1.55 1.56
N GLU A 101 -4.53 1.19 2.83
CA GLU A 101 -3.43 0.87 3.72
C GLU A 101 -3.22 -0.64 3.67
N LEU A 102 -2.04 -1.06 3.22
CA LEU A 102 -1.68 -2.46 3.08
C LEU A 102 -1.18 -3.00 4.41
N ASN A 103 -1.50 -4.26 4.69
CA ASN A 103 -0.79 -5.03 5.72
C ASN A 103 0.55 -5.52 5.18
N GLY A 104 1.49 -5.90 6.06
CA GLY A 104 2.83 -6.34 5.67
C GLY A 104 2.89 -7.61 4.80
N VAL A 105 1.77 -8.33 4.67
CA VAL A 105 1.65 -9.58 3.92
C VAL A 105 0.51 -9.50 2.91
N LEU A 106 0.77 -9.90 1.67
CA LEU A 106 -0.23 -10.02 0.61
C LEU A 106 -1.10 -11.26 0.80
N PRO A 107 -2.27 -11.36 0.14
CA PRO A 107 -3.10 -12.56 0.20
C PRO A 107 -2.38 -13.86 -0.21
N SER A 108 -1.35 -13.76 -1.06
CA SER A 108 -0.49 -14.87 -1.46
C SER A 108 0.39 -15.41 -0.33
N GLY A 109 0.53 -14.68 0.78
CA GLY A 109 1.50 -14.95 1.85
C GLY A 109 2.85 -14.28 1.61
N GLU A 110 3.05 -13.61 0.47
CA GLU A 110 4.29 -12.88 0.19
C GLU A 110 4.38 -11.59 1.01
N TRP A 111 5.58 -11.28 1.47
CA TRP A 111 5.87 -10.06 2.22
C TRP A 111 5.98 -8.85 1.30
N ILE A 112 5.37 -7.73 1.73
CA ILE A 112 5.58 -6.41 1.10
C ILE A 112 7.02 -5.92 1.31
N GLN A 113 7.63 -6.30 2.43
CA GLN A 113 9.02 -5.98 2.75
C GLN A 113 9.95 -7.18 2.59
N MET A 114 11.23 -6.93 2.38
CA MET A 114 12.26 -7.95 2.33
C MET A 114 13.50 -7.48 3.09
N PRO A 115 14.34 -8.40 3.58
CA PRO A 115 15.63 -8.03 4.15
C PRO A 115 16.43 -7.20 3.14
N ASP A 116 17.03 -6.10 3.60
CA ASP A 116 17.91 -5.29 2.77
C ASP A 116 19.14 -6.13 2.37
N PRO A 117 19.35 -6.41 1.08
CA PRO A 117 20.50 -7.16 0.62
C PRO A 117 21.82 -6.39 0.77
N GLU A 118 21.76 -5.07 0.94
CA GLU A 118 22.91 -4.17 1.10
C GLU A 118 23.22 -3.86 2.56
N ALA A 119 22.40 -4.34 3.50
CA ALA A 119 22.67 -4.19 4.92
C ALA A 119 23.97 -4.89 5.30
N GLU A 120 24.92 -4.10 5.79
CA GLU A 120 26.10 -4.66 6.43
C GLU A 120 25.65 -5.39 7.71
N GLU A 121 26.20 -6.57 7.98
CA GLU A 121 25.98 -7.21 9.28
C GLU A 121 26.61 -6.31 10.34
N GLU A 122 25.84 -5.40 10.94
CA GLU A 122 26.36 -4.56 12.01
C GLU A 122 26.77 -5.46 13.18
N GLU A 123 28.10 -5.54 13.40
CA GLU A 123 28.67 -6.05 14.64
C GLU A 123 28.07 -5.22 15.77
N PHE A 124 27.28 -5.89 16.62
CA PHE A 124 26.63 -5.26 17.77
C PHE A 124 27.70 -4.59 18.65
N ASN A 125 27.89 -3.30 18.47
CA ASN A 125 28.70 -2.44 19.31
C ASN A 125 27.76 -1.86 20.35
N GLY A 126 27.41 -2.69 21.35
CA GLY A 126 26.45 -2.42 22.42
C GLY A 126 26.78 -1.23 23.32
N ASN A 127 26.81 -0.03 22.74
CA ASN A 127 27.07 1.22 23.43
C ASN A 127 26.19 2.32 22.83
N TRP A 128 24.89 2.20 23.08
CA TRP A 128 23.98 3.34 23.02
C TRP A 128 23.59 3.68 24.46
N ASP A 129 24.13 4.80 24.97
CA ASP A 129 23.75 5.39 26.26
C ASP A 129 22.30 5.84 26.19
N TRP A 130 21.38 4.99 26.65
CA TRP A 130 20.02 5.37 27.03
C TRP A 130 19.82 5.01 28.50
N ASP A 131 20.57 5.69 29.38
CA ASP A 131 20.17 5.82 30.77
C ASP A 131 18.78 6.52 30.79
N ASP A 132 17.71 5.74 30.96
CA ASP A 132 16.46 6.05 31.70
C ASP A 132 15.19 5.47 31.03
N ASP A 133 14.89 4.18 31.27
CA ASP A 133 13.58 3.73 31.81
C ASP A 133 13.60 2.22 32.17
N PRO A 134 13.71 1.83 33.45
CA PRO A 134 13.83 0.42 33.88
C PRO A 134 12.51 -0.37 33.90
N HIS A 135 11.44 0.08 33.23
CA HIS A 135 10.10 -0.51 33.40
C HIS A 135 9.33 -0.96 32.15
N SER A 136 9.98 -1.10 30.99
CA SER A 136 9.29 -1.58 29.78
C SER A 136 9.84 -2.88 29.16
N GLU A 137 10.72 -3.61 29.86
CA GLU A 137 11.23 -4.89 29.36
C GLU A 137 10.15 -5.98 29.43
N ILE A 138 9.37 -6.10 28.35
CA ILE A 138 8.58 -7.30 28.08
C ILE A 138 9.57 -8.40 27.69
N PRO A 139 9.59 -9.57 28.35
CA PRO A 139 10.45 -10.68 27.94
C PRO A 139 10.14 -11.09 26.48
N GLY A 140 11.10 -10.88 25.58
CA GLY A 140 10.93 -11.04 24.12
C GLY A 140 11.11 -9.74 23.32
N ASP A 141 11.01 -8.58 23.96
CA ASP A 141 11.45 -7.27 23.43
C ASP A 141 12.97 -7.10 23.64
N GLU A 142 13.76 -8.16 23.40
CA GLU A 142 15.21 -8.04 23.34
C GLU A 142 15.53 -7.15 22.14
N TYR A 143 15.65 -5.83 22.41
CA TYR A 143 16.08 -4.75 21.54
C TYR A 143 16.17 -5.20 20.09
N GLU A 144 15.01 -5.25 19.43
CA GLU A 144 14.86 -5.64 18.03
C GLU A 144 15.99 -4.92 17.29
N LYS A 145 17.02 -5.64 16.83
CA LYS A 145 17.91 -5.10 15.80
C LYS A 145 16.95 -4.68 14.72
N TRP A 146 16.81 -3.37 14.50
CA TRP A 146 16.00 -2.81 13.43
C TRP A 146 16.57 -3.44 12.17
N ALA A 147 15.97 -4.55 11.73
CA ALA A 147 16.48 -5.25 10.59
C ALA A 147 16.27 -4.27 9.45
N ASP A 148 17.38 -3.81 8.86
CA ASP A 148 17.36 -3.03 7.64
C ASP A 148 16.49 -3.81 6.65
N CYS A 149 15.26 -3.32 6.50
CA CYS A 149 14.24 -3.90 5.66
C CYS A 149 13.99 -2.88 4.56
N VAL A 150 13.89 -3.37 3.34
CA VAL A 150 13.49 -2.57 2.19
C VAL A 150 12.16 -3.09 1.67
N HIS A 151 11.42 -2.24 0.98
CA HIS A 151 10.24 -2.70 0.27
C HIS A 151 10.63 -3.70 -0.83
N ASN A 152 9.77 -4.67 -1.09
CA ASN A 152 9.92 -5.57 -2.22
C ASN A 152 9.63 -4.80 -3.52
N PRO A 153 10.62 -4.61 -4.42
CA PRO A 153 10.47 -3.78 -5.59
C PRO A 153 9.44 -4.33 -6.57
N ILE A 154 9.23 -5.65 -6.62
CA ILE A 154 8.24 -6.28 -7.49
C ILE A 154 6.83 -5.85 -7.10
N HIS A 155 6.53 -5.85 -5.81
CA HIS A 155 5.21 -5.46 -5.31
C HIS A 155 4.97 -3.96 -5.48
N PHE A 156 5.96 -3.12 -5.20
CA PHE A 156 5.86 -1.68 -5.44
C PHE A 156 5.52 -1.36 -6.90
N GLU A 157 6.27 -1.91 -7.87
CA GLU A 157 6.02 -1.68 -9.29
C GLU A 157 4.62 -2.13 -9.70
N ARG A 158 4.18 -3.29 -9.19
CA ARG A 158 2.86 -3.86 -9.48
C ARG A 158 1.73 -2.97 -8.95
N PHE A 159 1.84 -2.47 -7.71
CA PHE A 159 0.87 -1.52 -7.17
C PHE A 159 0.94 -0.18 -7.89
N ALA A 160 2.13 0.39 -8.12
CA ALA A 160 2.29 1.67 -8.80
C ALA A 160 1.66 1.67 -10.20
N LEU A 161 1.83 0.58 -10.96
CA LEU A 161 1.23 0.41 -12.27
C LEU A 161 -0.30 0.24 -12.20
N ALA A 162 -0.80 -0.58 -11.27
CA ALA A 162 -2.23 -0.77 -11.08
C ALA A 162 -2.93 0.54 -10.65
N THR A 163 -2.31 1.30 -9.74
CA THR A 163 -2.79 2.61 -9.29
C THR A 163 -2.85 3.60 -10.45
N ALA A 164 -1.82 3.68 -11.30
CA ALA A 164 -1.81 4.56 -12.48
C ALA A 164 -2.96 4.24 -13.46
N ARG A 165 -3.15 2.94 -13.74
CA ARG A 165 -4.23 2.46 -14.62
C ARG A 165 -5.60 2.80 -14.04
N ALA A 166 -5.77 2.61 -12.73
CA ALA A 166 -6.99 2.96 -12.03
C ALA A 166 -7.25 4.47 -12.08
N ALA A 167 -6.26 5.30 -11.73
CA ALA A 167 -6.32 6.77 -11.73
C ALA A 167 -6.77 7.36 -13.07
N SER A 168 -6.33 6.75 -14.18
CA SER A 168 -6.72 7.10 -15.56
C SER A 168 -8.21 6.86 -15.87
N ARG A 169 -8.95 6.26 -14.94
CA ARG A 169 -10.38 5.93 -15.04
C ARG A 169 -11.20 6.48 -13.88
N MET A 170 -10.65 7.44 -13.12
CA MET A 170 -11.32 8.07 -11.97
C MET A 170 -11.53 9.59 -12.19
N PRO A 171 -12.43 10.03 -13.09
CA PRO A 171 -12.53 11.44 -13.53
C PRO A 171 -12.82 12.49 -12.45
N LYS A 172 -13.14 12.08 -11.21
CA LYS A 172 -13.44 13.01 -10.10
C LYS A 172 -12.53 12.81 -8.89
N ILE A 173 -11.53 11.93 -9.00
CA ILE A 173 -10.62 11.63 -7.90
C ILE A 173 -9.92 12.91 -7.46
N ARG A 174 -9.76 13.06 -6.15
CA ARG A 174 -9.07 14.17 -5.48
C ARG A 174 -7.83 13.70 -4.75
N GLY A 175 -7.90 12.52 -4.14
CA GLY A 175 -6.78 11.82 -3.54
C GLY A 175 -6.90 10.31 -3.76
N LEU A 176 -5.82 9.71 -4.23
CA LEU A 176 -5.66 8.27 -4.41
C LEU A 176 -4.36 7.83 -3.74
N TYR A 177 -4.47 6.94 -2.77
CA TYR A 177 -3.34 6.53 -1.94
C TYR A 177 -3.27 5.02 -1.80
N VAL A 178 -2.06 4.50 -1.96
CA VAL A 178 -1.70 3.13 -1.57
C VAL A 178 -0.51 3.25 -0.66
N THR A 179 -0.68 2.89 0.62
CA THR A 179 0.35 3.08 1.65
C THR A 179 0.62 1.79 2.40
N TYR A 180 1.81 1.69 2.95
CA TYR A 180 2.23 0.66 3.90
C TYR A 180 3.13 1.34 4.93
N HIS A 181 2.69 1.34 6.19
CA HIS A 181 3.38 1.96 7.32
C HIS A 181 3.95 0.87 8.23
N ASP A 182 5.22 0.55 8.05
CA ASP A 182 6.03 -0.24 8.99
C ASP A 182 7.51 0.12 8.73
N MET A 183 8.44 -0.74 9.16
CA MET A 183 9.90 -0.55 9.02
C MET A 183 10.38 -0.19 7.61
N ALA A 184 9.68 -0.63 6.55
CA ALA A 184 10.00 -0.32 5.16
C ALA A 184 8.83 0.42 4.51
N GLU A 185 8.74 1.74 4.74
CA GLU A 185 7.65 2.56 4.21
C GLU A 185 7.55 2.45 2.69
N MET A 186 6.32 2.25 2.21
CA MET A 186 6.00 2.22 0.78
C MET A 186 4.72 3.02 0.52
N GLY A 187 4.77 3.95 -0.41
CA GLY A 187 3.67 4.86 -0.70
C GLY A 187 3.56 5.27 -2.15
N ILE A 188 2.31 5.34 -2.62
CA ILE A 188 1.93 5.97 -3.88
C ILE A 188 0.79 6.93 -3.54
N GLY A 189 1.04 8.24 -3.65
CA GLY A 189 0.04 9.28 -3.43
C GLY A 189 -0.22 10.07 -4.71
N PHE A 190 -1.47 10.20 -5.11
CA PHE A 190 -1.87 10.99 -6.27
C PHE A 190 -2.98 11.96 -5.91
N VAL A 191 -2.71 13.26 -6.10
CA VAL A 191 -3.59 14.34 -5.67
C VAL A 191 -3.92 15.25 -6.85
N THR A 192 -5.20 15.58 -7.00
CA THR A 192 -5.68 16.48 -8.08
C THR A 192 -6.29 17.78 -7.56
N SER A 193 -6.48 17.92 -6.25
CA SER A 193 -7.07 19.11 -5.61
C SER A 193 -6.35 19.44 -4.31
N PHE A 194 -6.28 20.72 -3.93
CA PHE A 194 -5.56 21.23 -2.75
C PHE A 194 -4.01 21.13 -2.86
N LEU A 195 -3.49 21.31 -4.07
CA LEU A 195 -2.04 21.46 -4.34
C LEU A 195 -1.54 22.84 -3.88
N GLU A 196 -1.70 23.20 -2.60
CA GLU A 196 -1.21 24.50 -2.12
C GLU A 196 0.33 24.52 -2.00
N GLU A 197 1.00 23.38 -1.78
CA GLU A 197 2.49 23.30 -1.75
C GLU A 197 3.14 22.02 -2.31
N SER A 198 2.40 21.05 -2.86
CA SER A 198 2.94 19.68 -3.04
C SER A 198 2.59 19.05 -4.39
N CYS A 199 3.46 18.14 -4.84
CA CYS A 199 3.45 17.49 -6.15
C CYS A 199 2.12 16.78 -6.48
N CYS A 200 1.82 16.56 -7.77
CA CYS A 200 0.59 15.82 -8.10
C CYS A 200 0.72 14.31 -7.85
N LEU A 201 1.96 13.80 -7.80
CA LEU A 201 2.27 12.39 -7.62
C LEU A 201 3.48 12.24 -6.70
N GLU A 202 3.34 11.43 -5.67
CA GLU A 202 4.40 11.12 -4.72
C GLU A 202 4.63 9.61 -4.69
N PHE A 203 5.91 9.22 -4.76
CA PHE A 203 6.36 7.87 -4.48
C PHE A 203 7.23 7.88 -3.23
N THR A 204 6.81 7.17 -2.20
CA THR A 204 7.57 7.01 -0.96
C THR A 204 8.15 5.61 -0.93
N ARG A 205 9.47 5.47 -0.82
CA ARG A 205 10.10 4.16 -0.60
C ARG A 205 11.51 4.25 -0.03
N GLN A 206 11.92 3.20 0.68
CA GLN A 206 13.30 3.03 1.17
C GLN A 206 14.02 1.88 0.44
N PRO A 207 15.24 2.12 -0.09
CA PRO A 207 15.84 3.43 -0.37
C PRO A 207 15.07 4.18 -1.46
N PRO A 208 15.15 5.53 -1.52
CA PRO A 208 14.47 6.30 -2.56
C PRO A 208 15.04 5.91 -3.92
N ARG A 209 14.17 5.46 -4.81
CA ARG A 209 14.57 5.03 -6.14
C ARG A 209 13.45 5.33 -7.11
N GLU A 210 13.79 5.67 -8.34
CA GLU A 210 12.78 5.93 -9.36
C GLU A 210 12.06 4.63 -9.80
N PRO A 211 10.73 4.66 -10.00
CA PRO A 211 10.01 3.54 -10.60
C PRO A 211 10.49 3.24 -12.02
N SER A 212 10.08 2.09 -12.57
CA SER A 212 10.34 1.77 -13.97
C SER A 212 9.72 2.80 -14.94
N GLU A 213 10.31 2.93 -16.13
CA GLU A 213 9.75 3.78 -17.20
C GLU A 213 8.33 3.39 -17.59
N GLU A 214 7.96 2.11 -17.47
CA GLU A 214 6.58 1.66 -17.71
C GLU A 214 5.60 2.31 -16.71
N VAL A 215 5.96 2.33 -15.43
CA VAL A 215 5.17 2.99 -14.38
C VAL A 215 5.09 4.48 -14.63
N LEU A 216 6.22 5.14 -14.95
CA LEU A 216 6.24 6.57 -15.23
C LEU A 216 5.39 6.93 -16.46
N ASP A 217 5.46 6.14 -17.55
CA ASP A 217 4.62 6.32 -18.74
C ASP A 217 3.12 6.15 -18.45
N ALA A 218 2.77 5.18 -17.60
CA ALA A 218 1.39 4.99 -17.17
C ALA A 218 0.89 6.19 -16.36
N TRP A 219 1.71 6.72 -15.45
CA TRP A 219 1.38 7.90 -14.66
C TRP A 219 1.32 9.17 -15.48
N ARG A 220 2.20 9.35 -16.47
CA ARG A 220 2.14 10.48 -17.41
C ARG A 220 0.78 10.55 -18.10
N LYS A 221 0.24 9.41 -18.53
CA LYS A 221 -1.12 9.32 -19.12
C LYS A 221 -2.21 9.66 -18.10
N ALA A 222 -2.08 9.21 -16.86
CA ALA A 222 -3.03 9.53 -15.80
C ALA A 222 -3.05 11.04 -15.49
N VAL A 223 -1.87 11.64 -15.34
CA VAL A 223 -1.69 13.09 -15.10
C VAL A 223 -2.27 13.91 -16.25
N ASP A 224 -1.97 13.54 -17.50
CA ASP A 224 -2.52 14.19 -18.69
C ASP A 224 -4.06 14.06 -18.77
N PHE A 225 -4.60 12.88 -18.44
CA PHE A 225 -6.06 12.67 -18.36
C PHE A 225 -6.75 13.63 -17.38
N HIS A 226 -6.06 14.00 -16.29
CA HIS A 226 -6.54 14.96 -15.30
C HIS A 226 -6.22 16.43 -15.65
N GLY A 227 -5.54 16.68 -16.78
CA GLY A 227 -5.18 18.02 -17.25
C GLY A 227 -4.17 18.73 -16.35
N MET A 228 -3.32 17.96 -15.65
CA MET A 228 -2.33 18.48 -14.71
C MET A 228 -0.93 18.53 -15.32
N GLU A 229 -0.06 19.35 -14.75
CA GLU A 229 1.36 19.35 -15.08
C GLU A 229 2.06 18.18 -14.39
N TRP A 230 3.00 17.55 -15.09
CA TRP A 230 3.82 16.48 -14.52
C TRP A 230 4.74 17.02 -13.43
N ASN A 231 4.37 16.77 -12.17
CA ASN A 231 5.16 17.13 -11.00
C ASN A 231 5.20 15.93 -10.04
N VAL A 232 6.37 15.31 -9.92
CA VAL A 232 6.56 14.08 -9.14
C VAL A 232 7.58 14.30 -8.03
N HIS A 233 7.23 13.87 -6.83
CA HIS A 233 8.15 13.79 -5.70
C HIS A 233 8.51 12.33 -5.42
N ILE A 234 9.79 12.05 -5.24
CA ILE A 234 10.28 10.74 -4.82
C ILE A 234 10.88 10.94 -3.44
N ALA A 235 10.17 10.46 -2.43
CA ALA A 235 10.50 10.65 -1.03
C ALA A 235 11.04 9.35 -0.40
N CYS A 236 11.78 9.54 0.68
CA CYS A 236 12.04 8.54 1.71
C CYS A 236 11.74 9.20 3.07
N TRP A 237 11.41 8.42 4.10
CA TRP A 237 11.40 8.81 5.52
C TRP A 237 11.05 10.27 5.85
N GLY A 238 9.85 10.54 6.40
CA GLY A 238 9.55 11.85 7.00
C GLY A 238 9.48 13.05 6.03
N ASP A 239 10.01 12.93 4.81
CA ASP A 239 9.94 13.94 3.74
C ASP A 239 8.71 13.77 2.85
N ALA A 240 7.89 12.74 3.08
CA ALA A 240 6.69 12.50 2.30
C ALA A 240 5.56 13.47 2.68
N TYR A 241 5.07 14.23 1.71
CA TYR A 241 4.07 15.28 1.92
C TYR A 241 2.69 14.71 2.25
N TYR A 242 2.30 13.62 1.62
CA TYR A 242 0.92 13.11 1.73
C TYR A 242 0.82 11.81 2.51
N PHE A 243 1.95 11.26 2.94
CA PHE A 243 1.98 9.97 3.60
C PHE A 243 1.54 10.05 5.07
N TYR A 244 1.67 11.22 5.71
CA TYR A 244 1.35 11.42 7.14
C TYR A 244 0.15 12.34 7.41
N ASP A 245 -0.43 12.94 6.36
CA ASP A 245 -1.54 13.90 6.45
C ASP A 245 -2.93 13.28 6.22
N LEU A 246 -3.00 11.94 6.13
CA LEU A 246 -4.23 11.17 5.83
C LEU A 246 -4.94 10.61 7.08
#